data_AF-A0A1Y6HJH6-F1
#
_entry.id   AF-A0A1Y6HJH6-F1
#
_cell.length_a   1.000
_cell.length_b   1.000
_cell.length_c   1.000
_cell.angle_alpha   90.00
_cell.angle_beta   90.00
_cell.angle_gamma   90.00
#
_symmetry.space_group_name_H-M   'P 1'
#
loop_
_entity.id
_entity.type
_entity.pdbx_description
1 polymer ?
#
loop_
_entity_poly.entity_id
_entity_poly.type
_entity_poly.pdbx_seq_one_letter_code
_entity_poly.pdbx_strand_id
1 'polypeptide(L)'
;MFRPSLAQTERSEELKTSMMSDTRDDEGLDEQACASFLARSALASFDTTTDAMAAIRMRWQYSLPCPDASTLIVQVIAFEFERFSLDAFSLCDIVCPDTIARSVRKRQAEFFFGRLAAREALRQQSLIPADSSLQIAIGGSREPLWPATAIGSISHTPHLAAAAVAPLGTWRGIGIDLEHVIDAGSREALLSTVVDRSELSLLQSICTSTDYPL
;
A
#
# COMPACT_ATOMS: atom_id res chain seq x y z
N MET A 1 -43.41 4.24 -72.24
CA MET A 1 -44.42 3.16 -72.32
C MET A 1 -44.31 2.35 -71.03
N PHE A 2 -45.44 2.06 -70.38
CA PHE A 2 -45.56 1.37 -69.06
C PHE A 2 -45.05 2.07 -67.78
N ARG A 3 -45.73 1.70 -66.68
CA ARG A 3 -45.57 1.95 -65.22
C ARG A 3 -45.06 0.63 -64.57
N PRO A 4 -44.79 0.49 -63.24
CA PRO A 4 -45.12 1.32 -62.05
C PRO A 4 -43.82 1.87 -61.38
N SER A 5 -43.53 1.97 -60.07
CA SER A 5 -44.16 1.52 -58.80
C SER A 5 -43.75 2.38 -57.57
N LEU A 6 -44.02 1.90 -56.35
CA LEU A 6 -43.94 2.63 -55.06
C LEU A 6 -43.36 1.78 -53.92
N ALA A 7 -42.57 2.42 -53.03
CA ALA A 7 -42.48 2.21 -51.56
C ALA A 7 -41.43 3.19 -50.99
N GLN A 8 -41.49 3.74 -49.77
CA GLN A 8 -42.56 3.95 -48.78
C GLN A 8 -42.13 5.16 -47.89
N THR A 9 -43.02 5.76 -47.10
CA THR A 9 -42.72 7.00 -46.31
C THR A 9 -43.01 6.83 -44.81
N GLU A 10 -42.30 7.62 -43.99
CA GLU A 10 -42.20 7.58 -42.53
C GLU A 10 -43.39 8.17 -41.74
N ARG A 11 -43.25 8.19 -40.39
CA ARG A 11 -44.04 8.89 -39.34
C ARG A 11 -45.36 8.22 -38.92
N SER A 12 -45.86 8.36 -37.68
CA SER A 12 -45.32 8.75 -36.34
C SER A 12 -46.32 8.16 -35.29
N GLU A 13 -46.31 8.22 -33.96
CA GLU A 13 -45.74 9.04 -32.86
C GLU A 13 -46.20 8.38 -31.51
N GLU A 14 -46.10 9.08 -30.36
CA GLU A 14 -46.81 8.80 -29.06
C GLU A 14 -46.40 7.59 -28.16
N LEU A 15 -46.49 7.61 -26.80
CA LEU A 15 -46.18 8.65 -25.78
C LEU A 15 -46.19 8.07 -24.32
N LYS A 16 -45.17 8.39 -23.48
CA LYS A 16 -45.10 8.41 -21.96
C LYS A 16 -45.67 7.26 -21.08
N THR A 17 -44.87 6.80 -20.08
CA THR A 17 -45.11 6.97 -18.59
C THR A 17 -44.35 5.95 -17.68
N SER A 18 -43.88 6.41 -16.50
CA SER A 18 -43.27 5.68 -15.34
C SER A 18 -41.87 5.02 -15.56
N MET A 19 -40.79 5.21 -14.79
CA MET A 19 -40.46 5.67 -13.41
C MET A 19 -40.22 4.55 -12.37
N MET A 20 -39.01 4.55 -11.76
CA MET A 20 -38.41 3.64 -10.74
C MET A 20 -38.41 2.13 -11.07
N SER A 21 -37.29 1.40 -11.08
CA SER A 21 -36.26 1.35 -10.01
C SER A 21 -34.86 0.88 -10.50
N ASP A 22 -33.90 1.80 -10.45
CA ASP A 22 -32.46 1.51 -10.22
C ASP A 22 -32.25 1.06 -8.74
N THR A 23 -31.13 0.47 -8.30
CA THR A 23 -29.83 0.17 -8.94
C THR A 23 -29.45 -1.31 -8.78
N ARG A 24 -28.39 -1.75 -9.48
CA ARG A 24 -27.65 -2.98 -9.14
C ARG A 24 -26.16 -2.86 -9.46
N ASP A 25 -25.34 -3.33 -8.51
CA ASP A 25 -23.98 -3.86 -8.69
C ASP A 25 -22.96 -3.02 -9.50
N ASP A 26 -22.35 -2.00 -8.88
CA ASP A 26 -21.17 -1.29 -9.45
C ASP A 26 -20.07 -0.95 -8.40
N GLU A 27 -19.68 -1.94 -7.58
CA GLU A 27 -18.46 -1.87 -6.74
C GLU A 27 -17.26 -2.57 -7.41
N GLY A 28 -17.33 -2.85 -8.71
CA GLY A 28 -16.46 -3.83 -9.39
C GLY A 28 -15.34 -3.30 -10.27
N LEU A 29 -15.22 -1.98 -10.49
CA LEU A 29 -14.43 -1.42 -11.61
C LEU A 29 -13.12 -0.70 -11.22
N ASP A 30 -12.97 -0.21 -9.98
CA ASP A 30 -11.89 0.72 -9.63
C ASP A 30 -10.58 0.06 -9.13
N GLU A 31 -10.66 -1.02 -8.34
CA GLU A 31 -9.48 -1.71 -7.78
C GLU A 31 -8.51 -2.18 -8.90
N GLN A 32 -9.06 -2.54 -10.06
CA GLN A 32 -8.32 -2.99 -11.24
C GLN A 32 -7.53 -1.86 -11.94
N ALA A 33 -7.96 -0.60 -11.81
CA ALA A 33 -7.32 0.54 -12.45
C ALA A 33 -6.04 0.95 -11.72
N CYS A 34 -6.11 1.13 -10.39
CA CYS A 34 -4.94 1.46 -9.56
C CYS A 34 -3.89 0.33 -9.60
N ALA A 35 -4.33 -0.93 -9.63
CA ALA A 35 -3.45 -2.10 -9.78
C ALA A 35 -2.65 -2.13 -11.09
N SER A 36 -3.03 -1.38 -12.13
CA SER A 36 -2.33 -1.35 -13.42
C SER A 36 -1.01 -0.55 -13.39
N PHE A 37 -0.89 0.42 -12.49
CA PHE A 37 0.30 1.29 -12.39
C PHE A 37 1.35 0.76 -11.40
N LEU A 38 0.91 -0.01 -10.39
CA LEU A 38 1.76 -0.54 -9.33
C LEU A 38 2.15 -1.99 -9.61
N ALA A 39 3.22 -2.18 -10.39
CA ALA A 39 3.74 -3.49 -10.76
C ALA A 39 4.10 -4.34 -9.51
N ARG A 40 3.20 -5.27 -9.17
CA ARG A 40 3.29 -6.18 -8.01
C ARG A 40 4.00 -7.47 -8.41
N SER A 41 5.14 -7.76 -7.81
CA SER A 41 5.83 -9.05 -7.95
C SER A 41 5.65 -9.92 -6.70
N ALA A 42 5.18 -11.15 -6.89
CA ALA A 42 5.25 -12.16 -5.84
C ALA A 42 6.70 -12.57 -5.60
N LEU A 43 7.11 -12.72 -4.34
CA LEU A 43 8.48 -13.10 -4.01
C LEU A 43 8.66 -14.60 -3.83
N ALA A 44 9.79 -15.09 -4.34
CA ALA A 44 10.34 -16.37 -3.94
C ALA A 44 10.77 -16.33 -2.45
N SER A 45 10.83 -17.50 -1.82
CA SER A 45 11.35 -17.62 -0.45
C SER A 45 12.84 -17.33 -0.37
N PHE A 46 13.25 -16.71 0.75
CA PHE A 46 14.65 -16.52 1.13
C PHE A 46 15.00 -17.19 2.47
N ASP A 47 14.02 -17.71 3.23
CA ASP A 47 14.22 -18.29 4.55
C ASP A 47 13.03 -19.17 4.98
N THR A 48 13.28 -20.48 5.11
CA THR A 48 12.33 -21.49 5.59
C THR A 48 11.79 -21.19 7.00
N THR A 49 12.55 -20.48 7.83
CA THR A 49 12.18 -20.15 9.22
C THR A 49 11.07 -19.10 9.25
N THR A 50 11.24 -18.02 8.49
CA THR A 50 10.22 -16.99 8.26
C THR A 50 9.00 -17.57 7.55
N ASP A 51 9.17 -18.45 6.56
CA ASP A 51 8.07 -19.09 5.83
C ASP A 51 7.16 -19.95 6.72
N ALA A 52 7.73 -20.58 7.75
CA ALA A 52 6.96 -21.40 8.71
C ALA A 52 6.11 -20.57 9.69
N MET A 53 6.23 -19.23 9.68
CA MET A 53 5.43 -18.37 10.55
C MET A 53 3.95 -18.36 10.14
N ALA A 54 3.12 -19.09 10.88
CA ALA A 54 1.66 -19.14 10.70
C ALA A 54 0.93 -17.78 10.80
N ALA A 55 1.62 -16.70 11.17
CA ALA A 55 1.10 -15.33 11.17
C ALA A 55 1.33 -14.57 9.86
N ILE A 56 2.27 -14.99 9.00
CA ILE A 56 2.49 -14.40 7.67
C ILE A 56 1.46 -14.98 6.70
N ARG A 57 0.88 -14.10 5.87
CA ARG A 57 -0.17 -14.46 4.90
C ARG A 57 0.32 -14.36 3.46
N MET A 58 1.04 -13.28 3.12
CA MET A 58 1.66 -13.07 1.82
C MET A 58 2.86 -12.14 1.94
N ARG A 59 3.81 -12.22 0.99
CA ARG A 59 4.86 -11.24 0.76
C ARG A 59 4.95 -10.88 -0.71
N TRP A 60 5.20 -9.62 -1.01
CA TRP A 60 5.36 -9.11 -2.38
C TRP A 60 6.19 -7.83 -2.39
N GLN A 61 6.62 -7.41 -3.57
CA GLN A 61 7.18 -6.08 -3.78
C GLN A 61 6.27 -5.24 -4.69
N TYR A 62 6.38 -3.92 -4.54
CA TYR A 62 5.97 -2.95 -5.54
C TYR A 62 7.22 -2.28 -6.14
N SER A 63 7.23 -2.12 -7.46
CA SER A 63 8.20 -1.28 -8.17
C SER A 63 7.59 0.09 -8.45
N LEU A 64 8.03 1.11 -7.72
CA LEU A 64 7.54 2.49 -7.88
C LEU A 64 8.51 3.29 -8.77
N PRO A 65 8.07 3.88 -9.89
CA PRO A 65 8.93 4.73 -10.72
C PRO A 65 9.22 6.06 -10.02
N CYS A 66 10.48 6.49 -10.01
CA CYS A 66 10.91 7.76 -9.42
C CYS A 66 11.14 8.85 -10.50
N PRO A 67 11.00 10.15 -10.19
CA PRO A 67 11.14 11.24 -11.16
C PRO A 67 12.55 11.37 -11.80
N ASP A 68 13.55 10.74 -11.21
CA ASP A 68 14.94 10.65 -11.69
C ASP A 68 15.17 9.43 -12.62
N ALA A 69 14.09 8.76 -13.04
CA ALA A 69 14.07 7.52 -13.82
C ALA A 69 14.71 6.29 -13.12
N SER A 70 14.95 6.36 -11.81
CA SER A 70 15.21 5.19 -10.98
C SER A 70 13.91 4.53 -10.49
N THR A 71 14.02 3.41 -9.77
CA THR A 71 12.88 2.65 -9.25
C THR A 71 13.04 2.40 -7.75
N LEU A 72 12.06 2.80 -6.94
CA LEU A 72 11.98 2.43 -5.54
C LEU A 72 11.27 1.08 -5.39
N ILE A 73 11.98 0.09 -4.86
CA ILE A 73 11.39 -1.21 -4.50
C ILE A 73 10.88 -1.14 -3.06
N VAL A 74 9.57 -1.34 -2.88
CA VAL A 74 8.91 -1.41 -1.57
C VAL A 74 8.59 -2.86 -1.27
N GLN A 75 9.20 -3.41 -0.22
CA GLN A 75 8.89 -4.74 0.31
C GLN A 75 7.62 -4.67 1.17
N VAL A 76 6.69 -5.60 1.00
CA VAL A 76 5.42 -5.65 1.76
C VAL A 76 5.16 -7.06 2.29
N ILE A 77 4.78 -7.14 3.57
CA ILE A 77 4.36 -8.35 4.28
C ILE A 77 2.93 -8.15 4.78
N ALA A 78 2.02 -9.06 4.43
CA ALA A 78 0.69 -9.16 5.05
C ALA A 78 0.69 -10.20 6.19
N PHE A 79 0.06 -9.86 7.31
CA PHE A 79 0.09 -10.67 8.53
C PHE A 79 -1.22 -10.61 9.35
N GLU A 80 -1.41 -11.59 10.24
CA GLU A 80 -2.48 -11.63 11.25
C GLU A 80 -1.88 -11.50 12.66
N PHE A 81 -2.09 -10.35 13.32
CA PHE A 81 -1.51 -10.07 14.66
C PHE A 81 -2.12 -10.95 15.76
N GLU A 82 -3.30 -11.52 15.51
CA GLU A 82 -3.96 -12.53 16.31
C GLU A 82 -3.11 -13.81 16.38
N ARG A 83 -2.45 -14.18 15.27
CA ARG A 83 -1.56 -15.36 15.17
C ARG A 83 -0.11 -15.07 15.58
N PHE A 84 0.29 -13.81 15.69
CA PHE A 84 1.65 -13.40 16.06
C PHE A 84 2.01 -13.84 17.49
N SER A 85 3.11 -14.59 17.66
CA SER A 85 3.70 -14.86 18.99
C SER A 85 5.00 -14.08 19.19
N LEU A 86 5.35 -13.79 20.44
CA LEU A 86 6.62 -13.16 20.81
C LEU A 86 7.84 -14.01 20.43
N ASP A 87 7.67 -15.34 20.32
CA ASP A 87 8.72 -16.26 19.87
C ASP A 87 9.21 -15.95 18.45
N ALA A 88 8.42 -15.22 17.65
CA ALA A 88 8.84 -14.73 16.34
C ALA A 88 10.13 -13.90 16.40
N PHE A 89 10.31 -13.10 17.47
CA PHE A 89 11.52 -12.31 17.68
C PHE A 89 12.77 -13.19 17.80
N SER A 90 12.73 -14.28 18.56
CA SER A 90 13.86 -15.20 18.69
C SER A 90 14.01 -16.12 17.46
N LEU A 91 12.91 -16.61 16.89
CA LEU A 91 12.92 -17.48 15.69
C LEU A 91 13.53 -16.78 14.47
N CYS A 92 13.23 -15.50 14.27
CA CYS A 92 13.75 -14.72 13.15
C CYS A 92 15.00 -13.89 13.51
N ASP A 93 15.58 -14.06 14.71
CA ASP A 93 16.70 -13.24 15.22
C ASP A 93 16.47 -11.73 15.00
N ILE A 94 15.37 -11.20 15.57
CA ILE A 94 15.05 -9.77 15.62
C ILE A 94 15.00 -9.36 17.09
N VAL A 95 15.78 -8.36 17.49
CA VAL A 95 15.77 -7.84 18.85
C VAL A 95 14.42 -7.18 19.15
N CYS A 96 13.80 -7.56 20.28
CA CYS A 96 12.63 -6.89 20.85
C CYS A 96 13.08 -5.95 21.99
N PRO A 97 13.05 -4.62 21.82
CA PRO A 97 13.42 -3.68 22.88
C PRO A 97 12.38 -3.67 24.02
N ASP A 98 12.80 -3.37 25.25
CA ASP A 98 11.93 -3.33 26.45
C ASP A 98 10.68 -2.46 26.30
N THR A 99 10.73 -1.43 25.46
CA THR A 99 9.59 -0.56 25.14
C THR A 99 8.54 -1.27 24.28
N ILE A 100 8.97 -2.13 23.36
CA ILE A 100 8.10 -2.98 22.54
C ILE A 100 7.62 -4.18 23.34
N ALA A 101 8.51 -4.83 24.11
CA ALA A 101 8.16 -5.96 24.98
C ALA A 101 7.04 -5.63 25.99
N ARG A 102 7.02 -4.39 26.51
CA ARG A 102 5.96 -3.87 27.40
C ARG A 102 4.74 -3.26 26.67
N SER A 103 4.76 -3.18 25.34
CA SER A 103 3.62 -2.69 24.55
C SER A 103 2.56 -3.78 24.33
N VAL A 104 1.36 -3.39 23.90
CA VAL A 104 0.28 -4.33 23.53
C VAL A 104 0.65 -5.21 22.33
N ARG A 105 0.08 -6.43 22.24
CA ARG A 105 0.37 -7.44 21.20
C ARG A 105 0.33 -6.89 19.77
N LYS A 106 -0.65 -6.03 19.44
CA LYS A 106 -0.74 -5.35 18.15
C LYS A 106 0.54 -4.53 17.84
N ARG A 107 1.01 -3.72 18.79
CA ARG A 107 2.24 -2.91 18.67
C ARG A 107 3.52 -3.76 18.60
N GLN A 108 3.52 -4.92 19.24
CA GLN A 108 4.60 -5.90 19.14
C GLN A 108 4.69 -6.50 17.73
N ALA A 109 3.54 -6.90 17.16
CA ALA A 109 3.44 -7.41 15.79
C ALA A 109 3.83 -6.35 14.75
N GLU A 110 3.27 -5.14 14.84
CA GLU A 110 3.62 -3.98 13.98
C GLU A 110 5.13 -3.73 13.93
N PHE A 111 5.79 -3.70 15.10
CA PHE A 111 7.24 -3.51 15.17
C PHE A 111 8.01 -4.69 14.58
N PHE A 112 7.62 -5.93 14.90
CA PHE A 112 8.25 -7.14 14.36
C PHE A 112 8.17 -7.18 12.84
N PHE A 113 6.97 -7.08 12.25
CA PHE A 113 6.78 -7.20 10.81
C PHE A 113 7.38 -6.02 10.05
N GLY A 114 7.37 -4.80 10.61
CA GLY A 114 8.10 -3.66 10.06
C GLY A 114 9.62 -3.88 10.03
N ARG A 115 10.19 -4.52 11.06
CA ARG A 115 11.63 -4.88 11.10
C ARG A 115 11.97 -6.06 10.19
N LEU A 116 11.08 -7.04 10.06
CA LEU A 116 11.23 -8.16 9.14
C LEU A 116 11.23 -7.67 7.68
N ALA A 117 10.22 -6.89 7.28
CA ALA A 117 10.11 -6.30 5.94
C ALA A 117 11.36 -5.47 5.59
N ALA A 118 11.86 -4.67 6.53
CA ALA A 118 13.05 -3.85 6.33
C ALA A 118 14.33 -4.67 6.14
N ARG A 119 14.50 -5.77 6.89
CA ARG A 119 15.67 -6.66 6.72
C ARG A 119 15.56 -7.51 5.46
N GLU A 120 14.36 -7.97 5.10
CA GLU A 120 14.10 -8.61 3.79
C GLU A 120 14.47 -7.65 2.64
N ALA A 121 14.01 -6.39 2.67
CA ALA A 121 14.33 -5.38 1.66
C ALA A 121 15.84 -5.12 1.54
N LEU A 122 16.56 -4.96 2.65
CA LEU A 122 18.02 -4.77 2.66
C LEU A 122 18.77 -5.97 2.05
N ARG A 123 18.34 -7.20 2.33
CA ARG A 123 18.93 -8.42 1.75
C ARG A 123 18.62 -8.53 0.26
N GLN A 124 17.37 -8.29 -0.15
CA GLN A 124 16.90 -8.38 -1.53
C GLN A 124 17.60 -7.36 -2.45
N GLN A 125 17.82 -6.13 -1.96
CA GLN A 125 18.61 -5.12 -2.67
C GLN A 125 20.14 -5.29 -2.52
N SER A 126 20.62 -6.37 -1.88
CA SER A 126 22.04 -6.64 -1.62
C SER A 126 22.78 -5.54 -0.84
N LEU A 127 22.05 -4.75 -0.04
CA LEU A 127 22.58 -3.68 0.82
C LEU A 127 23.18 -4.24 2.12
N ILE A 128 22.84 -5.48 2.48
CA ILE A 128 23.49 -6.31 3.51
C ILE A 128 23.62 -7.76 2.97
N PRO A 129 24.56 -8.58 3.49
CA PRO A 129 24.65 -9.99 3.14
C PRO A 129 23.34 -10.77 3.40
N ALA A 130 23.04 -11.77 2.57
CA ALA A 130 21.77 -12.51 2.61
C ALA A 130 21.57 -13.31 3.91
N ASP A 131 22.66 -13.71 4.57
CA ASP A 131 22.72 -14.37 5.88
C ASP A 131 22.74 -13.38 7.06
N SER A 132 22.94 -12.09 6.81
CA SER A 132 23.20 -11.09 7.85
C SER A 132 22.04 -10.93 8.84
N SER A 133 22.32 -11.11 10.13
CA SER A 133 21.43 -10.82 11.26
C SER A 133 21.46 -9.36 11.71
N LEU A 134 21.71 -8.42 10.79
CA LEU A 134 21.80 -7.00 11.12
C LEU A 134 20.51 -6.47 11.74
N GLN A 135 20.65 -5.85 12.91
CA GLN A 135 19.55 -5.30 13.71
C GLN A 135 19.35 -3.82 13.36
N ILE A 136 18.16 -3.47 12.87
CA ILE A 136 17.74 -2.08 12.65
C ILE A 136 17.24 -1.54 13.98
N ALA A 137 18.05 -0.76 14.69
CA ALA A 137 17.71 -0.27 16.03
C ALA A 137 16.64 0.84 16.01
N ILE A 138 16.33 1.41 17.17
CA ILE A 138 15.45 2.57 17.34
C ILE A 138 16.31 3.77 17.78
N GLY A 139 16.19 4.89 17.06
CA GLY A 139 16.90 6.13 17.37
C GLY A 139 16.16 7.05 18.34
N GLY A 140 16.73 8.23 18.58
CA GLY A 140 16.30 9.13 19.66
C GLY A 140 14.90 9.72 19.44
N SER A 141 14.51 9.93 18.18
CA SER A 141 13.19 10.38 17.74
C SER A 141 12.29 9.22 17.31
N ARG A 142 12.64 7.98 17.69
CA ARG A 142 11.99 6.70 17.33
C ARG A 142 12.18 6.24 15.87
N GLU A 143 13.07 6.89 15.13
CA GLU A 143 13.46 6.55 13.76
C GLU A 143 14.11 5.16 13.66
N PRO A 144 14.00 4.44 12.52
CA PRO A 144 14.81 3.26 12.27
C PRO A 144 16.29 3.65 12.06
N LEU A 145 17.20 3.03 12.81
CA LEU A 145 18.64 3.21 12.59
C LEU A 145 19.13 2.24 11.51
N TRP A 146 19.28 2.77 10.30
CA TRP A 146 19.72 2.04 9.10
C TRP A 146 21.23 1.73 9.12
N PRO A 147 21.68 0.67 8.42
CA PRO A 147 23.11 0.41 8.24
C PRO A 147 23.76 1.50 7.38
N ALA A 148 25.07 1.69 7.52
CA ALA A 148 25.84 2.69 6.77
C ALA A 148 25.85 2.49 5.23
N THR A 149 25.32 1.37 4.73
CA THR A 149 25.12 1.08 3.29
C THR A 149 23.82 1.62 2.73
N ALA A 150 22.85 2.02 3.56
CA ALA A 150 21.47 2.25 3.13
C ALA A 150 20.78 3.46 3.77
N ILE A 151 19.75 3.94 3.08
CA ILE A 151 18.66 4.75 3.62
C ILE A 151 17.34 3.99 3.48
N GLY A 152 16.31 4.35 4.25
CA GLY A 152 15.02 3.69 4.15
C GLY A 152 13.90 4.32 4.97
N SER A 153 12.71 3.75 4.80
CA SER A 153 11.50 4.04 5.56
C SER A 153 10.71 2.77 5.85
N ILE A 154 9.86 2.79 6.89
CA ILE A 154 9.03 1.66 7.34
C ILE A 154 7.68 2.23 7.77
N SER A 155 6.58 1.73 7.18
CA SER A 155 5.22 1.99 7.67
C SER A 155 4.43 0.69 7.81
N HIS A 156 3.32 0.72 8.54
CA HIS A 156 2.58 -0.45 8.98
C HIS A 156 1.14 -0.11 9.36
N THR A 157 0.22 -0.97 8.94
CA THR A 157 -1.16 -1.02 9.41
C THR A 157 -1.33 -2.18 10.41
N PRO A 158 -2.53 -2.48 10.94
CA PRO A 158 -2.75 -3.67 11.79
C PRO A 158 -2.53 -5.01 11.07
N HIS A 159 -2.44 -5.02 9.73
CA HIS A 159 -2.39 -6.22 8.89
C HIS A 159 -1.31 -6.20 7.80
N LEU A 160 -0.68 -5.04 7.55
CA LEU A 160 0.39 -4.85 6.56
C LEU A 160 1.61 -4.22 7.23
N ALA A 161 2.80 -4.64 6.82
CA ALA A 161 4.04 -3.91 7.08
C ALA A 161 4.79 -3.73 5.76
N ALA A 162 5.25 -2.51 5.50
CA ALA A 162 6.09 -2.21 4.35
C ALA A 162 7.40 -1.58 4.77
N ALA A 163 8.44 -1.83 3.97
CA ALA A 163 9.72 -1.15 4.07
C ALA A 163 10.27 -0.86 2.68
N ALA A 164 10.83 0.34 2.52
CA ALA A 164 11.46 0.79 1.30
C ALA A 164 12.88 1.22 1.63
N VAL A 165 13.86 0.77 0.86
CA VAL A 165 15.28 1.06 1.07
C VAL A 165 15.96 1.43 -0.25
N ALA A 166 17.11 2.08 -0.16
CA ALA A 166 18.01 2.35 -1.27
C ALA A 166 19.46 2.49 -0.79
N PRO A 167 20.47 2.40 -1.67
CA PRO A 167 21.85 2.69 -1.31
C PRO A 167 22.01 4.09 -0.69
N LEU A 168 22.92 4.21 0.27
CA LEU A 168 23.29 5.51 0.82
C LEU A 168 23.85 6.42 -0.28
N GLY A 169 23.25 7.60 -0.46
CA GLY A 169 23.63 8.57 -1.49
C GLY A 169 22.80 8.53 -2.77
N THR A 170 21.93 7.52 -2.98
CA THR A 170 20.96 7.52 -4.10
C THR A 170 19.97 8.69 -3.97
N TRP A 171 19.42 8.90 -2.78
CA TRP A 171 18.56 10.05 -2.46
C TRP A 171 18.95 10.69 -1.12
N ARG A 172 18.33 11.82 -0.78
CA ARG A 172 18.49 12.49 0.53
C ARG A 172 17.73 11.80 1.67
N GLY A 173 16.78 10.92 1.35
CA GLY A 173 15.91 10.23 2.30
C GLY A 173 14.76 9.53 1.56
N ILE A 174 14.04 8.66 2.27
CA ILE A 174 12.83 7.98 1.79
C ILE A 174 11.73 8.20 2.83
N GLY A 175 10.51 8.44 2.37
CA GLY A 175 9.29 8.32 3.17
C GLY A 175 8.32 7.41 2.43
N ILE A 176 7.75 6.43 3.13
CA ILE A 176 6.57 5.69 2.68
C ILE A 176 5.54 5.76 3.80
N ASP A 177 4.27 5.65 3.44
CA ASP A 177 3.21 5.42 4.41
C ASP A 177 2.23 4.36 3.92
N LEU A 178 1.51 3.75 4.86
CA LEU A 178 0.46 2.77 4.60
C LEU A 178 -0.77 3.16 5.42
N GLU A 179 -1.83 3.57 4.75
CA GLU A 179 -3.10 3.89 5.37
C GLU A 179 -4.25 3.08 4.77
N HIS A 180 -5.35 2.98 5.52
CA HIS A 180 -6.59 2.39 5.02
C HIS A 180 -7.42 3.44 4.29
N VAL A 181 -8.10 3.04 3.20
CA VAL A 181 -9.14 3.89 2.60
C VAL A 181 -10.27 4.06 3.61
N ILE A 182 -10.56 5.32 3.93
CA ILE A 182 -11.52 5.75 4.94
C ILE A 182 -12.94 5.91 4.36
N ASP A 183 -13.95 5.79 5.22
CA ASP A 183 -15.33 6.13 4.86
C ASP A 183 -15.54 7.65 4.71
N ALA A 184 -16.62 8.03 4.03
CA ALA A 184 -16.94 9.42 3.73
C ALA A 184 -17.16 10.31 4.97
N GLY A 185 -17.58 9.76 6.11
CA GLY A 185 -17.76 10.49 7.37
C GLY A 185 -16.42 10.74 8.08
N SER A 186 -15.57 9.72 8.17
CA SER A 186 -14.19 9.87 8.66
C SER A 186 -13.39 10.86 7.81
N ARG A 187 -13.67 10.91 6.50
CA ARG A 187 -13.04 11.83 5.53
C ARG A 187 -13.36 13.29 5.79
N GLU A 188 -14.61 13.67 6.06
CA GLU A 188 -14.96 15.06 6.40
C GLU A 188 -14.24 15.54 7.68
N ALA A 189 -14.20 14.68 8.70
CA ALA A 189 -13.46 14.96 9.94
C ALA A 189 -11.95 15.18 9.69
N LEU A 190 -11.33 14.34 8.86
CA LEU A 190 -9.91 14.48 8.50
C LEU A 190 -9.64 15.73 7.66
N LEU A 191 -10.44 16.02 6.63
CA LEU A 191 -10.32 17.24 5.81
C LEU A 191 -10.39 18.52 6.67
N SER A 192 -11.24 18.54 7.70
CA SER A 192 -11.32 19.69 8.64
C SER A 192 -10.16 19.80 9.64
N THR A 193 -9.32 18.76 9.75
CA THR A 193 -8.28 18.65 10.79
C THR A 193 -6.85 18.75 10.25
N VAL A 194 -6.56 18.14 9.09
CA VAL A 194 -5.18 17.99 8.57
C VAL A 194 -4.92 18.65 7.21
N VAL A 195 -5.92 19.33 6.62
CA VAL A 195 -5.83 19.95 5.29
C VAL A 195 -6.14 21.44 5.40
N ASP A 196 -5.26 22.30 4.86
CA ASP A 196 -5.47 23.74 4.81
C ASP A 196 -6.35 24.19 3.62
N ARG A 197 -6.69 25.48 3.54
CA ARG A 197 -7.59 26.01 2.49
C ARG A 197 -6.98 25.93 1.09
N SER A 198 -5.66 26.07 0.96
CA SER A 198 -4.94 25.98 -0.31
C SER A 198 -4.79 24.52 -0.74
N GLU A 199 -4.49 23.62 0.21
CA GLU A 199 -4.45 22.17 -0.02
C GLU A 199 -5.82 21.62 -0.43
N LEU A 200 -6.89 22.01 0.26
CA LEU A 200 -8.26 21.62 -0.09
C LEU A 200 -8.65 22.13 -1.50
N SER A 201 -8.27 23.37 -1.84
CA SER A 201 -8.51 23.93 -3.18
C SER A 201 -7.75 23.16 -4.28
N LEU A 202 -6.52 22.71 -3.99
CA LEU A 202 -5.74 21.87 -4.90
C LEU A 202 -6.36 20.48 -5.08
N LEU A 203 -6.78 19.83 -3.99
CA LEU A 203 -7.47 18.53 -4.05
C LEU A 203 -8.76 18.62 -4.86
N GLN A 204 -9.57 19.67 -4.67
CA GLN A 204 -10.78 19.93 -5.47
C GLN A 204 -10.46 20.10 -6.96
N SER A 205 -9.37 20.78 -7.31
CA SER A 205 -8.92 20.89 -8.70
C SER A 205 -8.47 19.56 -9.30
N ILE A 206 -7.82 18.69 -8.51
CA ILE A 206 -7.37 17.36 -8.96
C ILE A 206 -8.58 16.47 -9.22
N CYS A 207 -9.48 16.33 -8.24
CA CYS A 207 -10.71 15.52 -8.34
C CYS A 207 -11.58 15.91 -9.55
N THR A 208 -11.72 17.22 -9.83
CA THR A 208 -12.45 17.73 -11.00
C THR A 208 -11.79 17.37 -12.34
N SER A 209 -10.55 16.87 -12.33
CA SER A 209 -9.77 16.47 -13.51
C SER A 209 -9.48 14.96 -13.63
N THR A 210 -9.85 14.17 -12.61
CA THR A 210 -9.54 12.73 -12.53
C THR A 210 -10.77 11.85 -12.27
N ASP A 211 -11.97 12.43 -12.24
CA ASP A 211 -13.26 11.79 -11.89
C ASP A 211 -13.34 11.10 -10.51
N TYR A 212 -12.26 11.12 -9.71
CA TYR A 212 -12.26 10.63 -8.33
C TYR A 212 -12.92 11.64 -7.37
N PRO A 213 -14.02 11.29 -6.67
CA PRO A 213 -14.72 12.22 -5.79
C PRO A 213 -13.99 12.45 -4.45
N LEU A 214 -13.99 13.72 -4.03
CA LEU A 214 -13.58 14.18 -2.69
C LEU A 214 -14.63 13.84 -1.62
#